data_AF-A0A2V2UVG4-F1
#
_entry.id   AF-A0A2V2UVG4-F1
#
_cell.length_a   1.000
_cell.length_b   1.000
_cell.length_c   1.000
_cell.angle_alpha   90.00
_cell.angle_beta   90.00
_cell.angle_gamma   90.00
#
_symmetry.space_group_name_H-M   'P 1'
#
loop_
_entity.id
_entity.type
_entity.pdbx_description
1 polymer ?
#
loop_
_entity_poly.entity_id
_entity_poly.type
_entity_poly.pdbx_seq_one_letter_code
_entity_poly.pdbx_strand_id
1 'polypeptide(L)'
;MIAVSFPKVTNCDEWAKQLRAARVIVKCPDKMDVKAMCAWITRDETKEKQPEYWKGVKKHMYLLGPIPRHVSDEEASTERCEAVRFALQLINEVTVKEYFPRGGESPWYSEDPSHKPVKVVREIYEGGVILFNAPISDCLEERALERFPSATE
;
A
#
# COMPACT_ATOMS: atom_id res chain seq x y z
N MET A 1 -1.07 20.60 -12.07
CA MET A 1 -0.94 19.58 -11.00
C MET A 1 0.54 19.29 -10.86
N ILE A 2 1.14 19.52 -9.69
CA ILE A 2 2.55 19.20 -9.46
C ILE A 2 2.61 17.70 -9.16
N ALA A 3 3.21 16.93 -10.07
CA ALA A 3 3.57 15.54 -9.77
C ALA A 3 4.69 15.60 -8.73
N VAL A 4 4.35 15.43 -7.46
CA VAL A 4 5.34 15.30 -6.40
C VAL A 4 6.09 14.00 -6.71
N SER A 5 7.36 14.12 -7.08
CA SER A 5 8.23 12.97 -7.25
C SER A 5 8.22 12.14 -5.97
N PHE A 6 8.06 10.82 -6.11
CA PHE A 6 8.12 9.96 -4.93
C PHE A 6 9.45 10.16 -4.22
N PRO A 7 9.46 10.37 -2.90
CA PRO A 7 10.71 10.43 -2.18
C PRO A 7 11.43 9.10 -2.41
N LYS A 8 12.67 9.19 -2.90
CA LYS A 8 13.58 8.04 -2.95
C LYS A 8 13.71 7.46 -1.55
N VAL A 9 13.86 6.14 -1.46
CA VAL A 9 14.04 5.45 -0.17
C VAL A 9 15.17 6.09 0.63
N THR A 10 16.29 6.40 -0.04
CA THR A 10 17.43 7.12 0.54
C THR A 10 17.05 8.44 1.20
N ASN A 11 16.14 9.21 0.62
CA ASN A 11 15.70 10.50 1.15
C ASN A 11 14.84 10.30 2.42
N CYS A 12 14.02 9.25 2.47
CA CYS A 12 13.26 8.90 3.66
C CYS A 12 14.17 8.41 4.79
N ASP A 13 15.19 7.61 4.45
CA ASP A 13 16.13 7.05 5.43
C ASP A 13 17.00 8.14 6.05
N GLU A 14 17.43 9.13 5.26
CA GLU A 14 18.13 10.31 5.75
C GLU A 14 17.24 11.19 6.63
N TRP A 15 15.96 11.39 6.24
CA TRP A 15 14.98 12.11 7.05
C TRP A 15 14.79 11.45 8.41
N ALA A 16 14.65 10.12 8.46
CA ALA A 16 14.44 9.37 9.70
C ALA A 16 15.60 9.50 10.71
N LYS A 17 16.82 9.80 10.26
CA LYS A 17 18.00 9.99 11.12
C LYS A 17 18.01 11.33 11.84
N GLN A 18 17.17 12.29 11.46
CA GLN A 18 17.15 13.61 12.11
C GLN A 18 16.47 13.55 13.49
N LEU A 19 17.12 14.16 14.49
CA LEU A 19 16.74 14.13 15.93
C LEU A 19 15.31 14.64 16.24
N ARG A 20 14.62 15.26 15.28
CA ARG A 20 13.25 15.78 15.40
C ARG A 20 12.39 15.48 14.17
N ALA A 21 12.73 14.45 13.40
CA ALA A 21 12.00 14.09 12.20
C ALA A 21 10.53 13.78 12.54
N ALA A 22 9.60 14.60 12.02
CA ALA A 22 8.19 14.29 12.11
C ALA A 22 7.86 13.13 11.16
N ARG A 23 6.98 12.21 11.60
CA ARG A 23 6.43 11.18 10.71
C ARG A 23 5.59 11.85 9.62
N VAL A 24 5.93 11.60 8.35
CA VAL A 24 5.15 12.05 7.20
C VAL A 24 4.22 10.94 6.76
N ILE A 25 2.91 11.14 6.95
CA ILE A 25 1.88 10.24 6.44
C ILE A 25 1.34 10.85 5.16
N VAL A 26 1.66 10.23 4.02
CA VAL A 26 1.17 10.66 2.70
C VAL A 26 -0.13 9.93 2.40
N LYS A 27 -1.17 10.69 2.03
CA LYS A 27 -2.43 10.09 1.57
C LYS A 27 -2.16 9.32 0.27
N CYS A 28 -2.58 8.05 0.21
CA CYS A 28 -2.57 7.33 -1.06
C CYS A 28 -3.63 7.93 -2.00
N PRO A 29 -3.31 8.09 -3.30
CA PRO A 29 -4.29 8.51 -4.30
C PRO A 29 -5.43 7.50 -4.39
N ASP A 30 -6.63 7.96 -4.74
CA ASP A 30 -7.72 7.06 -5.05
C ASP A 30 -7.63 6.53 -6.50
N LYS A 31 -8.58 5.67 -6.89
CA LYS A 31 -8.62 5.09 -8.24
C LYS A 31 -8.71 6.15 -9.35
N MET A 32 -9.44 7.24 -9.11
CA MET A 32 -9.63 8.29 -10.09
C MET A 32 -8.40 9.20 -10.17
N ASP A 33 -7.75 9.48 -9.05
CA ASP A 33 -6.46 10.15 -8.98
C ASP A 33 -5.40 9.37 -9.78
N VAL A 34 -5.27 8.06 -9.52
CA VAL A 34 -4.33 7.19 -10.26
C VAL A 34 -4.68 7.17 -11.74
N LYS A 35 -5.97 7.10 -12.10
CA LYS A 35 -6.40 7.14 -13.51
C LYS A 35 -5.99 8.44 -14.21
N ALA A 36 -6.15 9.58 -13.54
CA ALA A 36 -5.71 10.88 -14.05
C ALA A 36 -4.18 10.93 -14.21
N MET A 37 -3.43 10.39 -13.24
CA MET A 37 -1.96 10.26 -13.34
C MET A 37 -1.56 9.40 -14.54
N CYS A 38 -2.22 8.26 -14.78
CA CYS A 38 -1.96 7.40 -15.92
C CYS A 38 -2.15 8.14 -17.25
N ALA A 39 -3.28 8.85 -17.39
CA ALA A 39 -3.58 9.64 -18.59
C ALA A 39 -2.52 10.73 -18.82
N TRP A 40 -1.99 11.32 -17.74
CA TRP A 40 -0.95 12.34 -17.83
C TRP A 40 0.45 11.78 -18.17
N ILE A 41 0.82 10.65 -17.58
CA ILE A 41 2.11 9.96 -17.86
C ILE A 41 2.15 9.50 -19.31
N THR A 42 1.02 9.00 -19.82
CA THR A 42 0.89 8.48 -21.18
C THR A 42 0.32 9.52 -22.17
N ARG A 43 0.38 10.81 -21.84
CA ARG A 43 -0.25 11.88 -22.63
C ARG A 43 0.29 12.00 -24.05
N ASP A 44 1.57 11.67 -24.23
CA ASP A 44 2.29 11.77 -25.51
C ASP A 44 2.34 10.40 -26.24
N GLU A 45 1.70 9.37 -25.68
CA GLU A 45 1.65 8.01 -26.24
C GLU A 45 0.47 7.83 -27.22
N THR A 46 0.45 6.70 -27.93
CA THR A 46 -0.65 6.37 -28.85
C THR A 46 -1.96 6.07 -28.11
N LYS A 47 -3.07 6.18 -28.84
CA LYS A 47 -4.41 5.88 -28.30
C LYS A 47 -4.55 4.44 -27.82
N GLU A 48 -3.77 3.49 -28.37
CA GLU A 48 -3.78 2.09 -27.92
C GLU A 48 -2.98 1.87 -26.63
N LYS A 49 -1.89 2.62 -26.42
CA LYS A 49 -1.03 2.42 -25.25
C LYS A 49 -1.63 2.92 -23.94
N GLN A 50 -2.44 3.99 -23.96
CA GLN A 50 -3.10 4.48 -22.75
C GLN A 50 -4.00 3.45 -22.05
N PRO A 51 -4.94 2.77 -22.75
CA PRO A 51 -5.76 1.74 -22.12
C PRO A 51 -4.96 0.50 -21.70
N GLU A 52 -3.89 0.14 -22.41
CA GLU A 52 -2.98 -0.94 -22.02
C GLU A 52 -2.24 -0.61 -20.71
N TYR A 53 -1.65 0.58 -20.62
CA TYR A 53 -1.00 1.07 -19.40
C TYR A 53 -1.98 1.10 -18.21
N TRP A 54 -3.18 1.65 -18.42
CA TRP A 54 -4.23 1.65 -17.39
C TRP A 54 -4.66 0.24 -16.96
N LYS A 55 -4.64 -0.74 -17.87
CA LYS A 55 -4.92 -2.15 -17.54
C LYS A 55 -3.87 -2.73 -16.59
N GLY A 56 -2.58 -2.47 -16.84
CA GLY A 56 -1.49 -2.87 -15.95
C GLY A 56 -1.60 -2.22 -14.57
N VAL A 57 -1.80 -0.90 -14.54
CA VAL A 57 -1.99 -0.12 -13.31
C VAL A 57 -3.17 -0.65 -12.48
N LYS A 58 -4.32 -0.95 -13.09
CA LYS A 58 -5.46 -1.57 -12.38
C LYS A 58 -5.10 -2.90 -11.73
N LYS A 59 -4.29 -3.73 -12.41
CA LYS A 59 -3.82 -5.01 -11.85
C LYS A 59 -2.92 -4.76 -10.63
N HIS A 60 -2.03 -3.78 -10.70
CA HIS A 60 -1.17 -3.41 -9.56
C HIS A 60 -2.00 -2.89 -8.38
N MET A 61 -2.99 -2.03 -8.64
CA MET A 61 -3.92 -1.54 -7.61
C MET A 61 -4.70 -2.67 -6.94
N TYR A 62 -5.17 -3.64 -7.72
CA TYR A 62 -5.89 -4.79 -7.18
C TYR A 62 -5.00 -5.62 -6.25
N LEU A 63 -3.72 -5.79 -6.58
CA LEU A 63 -2.79 -6.60 -5.80
C LEU A 63 -2.20 -5.85 -4.59
N LEU A 64 -1.87 -4.57 -4.74
CA LEU A 64 -1.04 -3.82 -3.78
C LEU A 64 -1.70 -2.52 -3.29
N GLY A 65 -2.93 -2.24 -3.71
CA GLY A 65 -3.57 -0.94 -3.48
C GLY A 65 -2.95 0.16 -4.37
N PRO A 66 -3.47 1.40 -4.29
CA PRO A 66 -2.99 2.52 -5.08
C PRO A 66 -1.69 3.14 -4.53
N ILE A 67 -0.74 2.29 -4.10
CA ILE A 67 0.53 2.77 -3.59
C ILE A 67 1.35 3.28 -4.77
N PRO A 68 1.62 4.58 -4.85
CA PRO A 68 2.11 5.13 -6.11
C PRO A 68 3.47 4.58 -6.56
N ARG A 69 4.33 4.22 -5.60
CA ARG A 69 5.63 3.59 -5.86
C ARG A 69 5.50 2.28 -6.64
N HIS A 70 4.44 1.51 -6.39
CA HIS A 70 4.24 0.19 -6.99
C HIS A 70 3.20 0.20 -8.11
N VAL A 71 2.38 1.26 -8.21
CA VAL A 71 1.30 1.27 -9.19
C VAL A 71 1.81 1.55 -10.61
N SER A 72 2.79 2.44 -10.74
CA SER A 72 3.28 2.94 -12.03
C SER A 72 4.50 2.21 -12.58
N ASP A 73 5.15 1.38 -11.77
CA ASP A 73 6.41 0.69 -12.07
C ASP A 73 6.19 -0.83 -11.99
N GLU A 74 6.44 -1.54 -13.09
CA GLU A 74 6.18 -2.97 -13.20
C GLU A 74 7.16 -3.83 -12.39
N GLU A 75 8.43 -3.43 -12.35
CA GLU A 75 9.47 -4.14 -11.59
C GLU A 75 9.20 -3.99 -10.10
N ALA A 76 9.02 -2.76 -9.63
CA ALA A 76 8.71 -2.47 -8.23
C ALA A 76 7.36 -3.07 -7.79
N SER A 77 6.39 -3.19 -8.71
CA SER A 77 5.13 -3.90 -8.45
C SER A 77 5.37 -5.40 -8.27
N THR A 78 6.15 -6.00 -9.16
CA THR A 78 6.46 -7.43 -9.16
C THR A 78 7.23 -7.83 -7.91
N GLU A 79 8.31 -7.12 -7.59
CA GLU A 79 9.10 -7.34 -6.37
C GLU A 79 8.24 -7.23 -5.12
N ARG A 80 7.37 -6.21 -5.05
CA ARG A 80 6.47 -6.04 -3.90
C ARG A 80 5.44 -7.17 -3.82
N CYS A 81 4.88 -7.60 -4.94
CA CYS A 81 3.96 -8.74 -4.98
C CYS A 81 4.63 -10.02 -4.46
N GLU A 82 5.86 -10.29 -4.86
CA GLU A 82 6.63 -11.45 -4.37
C GLU A 82 6.90 -11.35 -2.88
N ALA A 83 7.37 -10.19 -2.42
CA ALA A 83 7.65 -9.96 -1.01
C ALA A 83 6.39 -10.12 -0.13
N VAL A 84 5.24 -9.69 -0.64
CA VAL A 84 3.93 -9.87 0.02
C VAL A 84 3.50 -11.33 0.00
N ARG A 85 3.64 -12.05 -1.12
CA ARG A 85 3.32 -13.49 -1.19
C ARG A 85 4.18 -14.30 -0.22
N PHE A 86 5.46 -13.99 -0.13
CA PHE A 86 6.38 -14.63 0.81
C PHE A 86 6.01 -14.32 2.26
N ALA A 87 5.72 -13.06 2.57
CA ALA A 87 5.23 -12.68 3.90
C ALA A 87 3.93 -13.41 4.26
N LEU A 88 2.95 -13.45 3.36
CA LEU A 88 1.72 -14.21 3.54
C LEU A 88 2.00 -15.70 3.81
N GLN A 89 3.03 -16.30 3.21
CA GLN A 89 3.40 -17.69 3.50
C GLN A 89 3.86 -17.90 4.95
N LEU A 90 4.57 -16.91 5.50
CA LEU A 90 5.19 -16.95 6.82
C LEU A 90 4.28 -16.50 7.98
N ILE A 91 3.26 -15.68 7.73
CA ILE A 91 2.35 -15.24 8.79
C ILE A 91 1.52 -16.42 9.33
N ASN A 92 1.19 -16.35 10.62
CA ASN A 92 0.31 -17.30 11.29
C ASN A 92 -1.07 -16.66 11.57
N GLU A 93 -2.00 -17.47 12.07
CA GLU A 93 -3.37 -17.03 12.36
C GLU A 93 -3.43 -15.91 13.40
N VAL A 94 -2.56 -15.94 14.42
CA VAL A 94 -2.49 -14.91 15.47
C VAL A 94 -2.14 -13.56 14.86
N THR A 95 -1.13 -13.52 13.99
CA THR A 95 -0.73 -12.31 13.25
C THR A 95 -1.86 -11.79 12.37
N VAL A 96 -2.59 -12.67 11.67
CA VAL A 96 -3.74 -12.25 10.85
C VAL A 96 -4.82 -11.63 11.73
N LYS A 97 -5.20 -12.28 12.84
CA LYS A 97 -6.18 -11.75 13.81
C LYS A 97 -5.77 -10.43 14.44
N GLU A 98 -4.48 -10.16 14.56
CA GLU A 98 -3.98 -8.92 15.16
C GLU A 98 -3.97 -7.74 14.17
N TYR A 99 -3.59 -7.98 12.90
CA TYR A 99 -3.26 -6.90 11.96
C TYR A 99 -4.22 -6.70 10.79
N PHE A 100 -5.07 -7.70 10.48
CA PHE A 100 -6.02 -7.63 9.36
C PHE A 100 -7.41 -7.11 9.76
N PRO A 101 -8.01 -7.48 10.90
CA PRO A 101 -9.18 -6.77 11.38
C PRO A 101 -8.77 -5.36 11.86
N ARG A 102 -9.75 -4.47 12.07
CA ARG A 102 -9.54 -3.11 12.63
C ARG A 102 -8.99 -3.21 14.06
N GLY A 103 -7.69 -3.51 14.19
CA GLY A 103 -7.02 -3.90 15.41
C GLY A 103 -5.96 -2.90 15.86
N GLY A 104 -6.19 -2.30 17.03
CA GLY A 104 -5.22 -1.52 17.81
C GLY A 104 -5.15 -0.01 17.51
N GLU A 105 -5.19 0.81 18.57
CA GLU A 105 -5.07 2.28 18.51
C GLU A 105 -3.63 2.79 18.26
N SER A 106 -2.66 1.89 18.07
CA SER A 106 -1.27 2.26 17.77
C SER A 106 -0.74 1.48 16.56
N PRO A 107 -0.55 2.11 15.39
CA PRO A 107 0.12 1.46 14.27
C PRO A 107 1.58 1.28 14.62
N TRP A 108 1.99 0.02 14.65
CA TRP A 108 3.38 -0.36 14.77
C TRP A 108 3.98 -0.57 13.38
N TYR A 109 5.11 0.10 13.15
CA TYR A 109 6.03 -0.21 12.06
C TYR A 109 7.11 -1.09 12.66
N SER A 110 7.18 -2.35 12.25
CA SER A 110 8.28 -3.25 12.60
C SER A 110 8.90 -3.82 11.32
N GLU A 111 10.17 -4.23 11.40
CA GLU A 111 10.86 -4.89 10.28
C GLU A 111 10.34 -6.31 10.02
N ASP A 112 9.41 -6.80 10.84
CA ASP A 112 8.83 -8.12 10.70
C ASP A 112 8.16 -8.29 9.32
N PRO A 113 8.36 -9.43 8.64
CA PRO A 113 7.73 -9.74 7.35
C PRO A 113 6.21 -9.53 7.33
N SER A 114 5.51 -9.70 8.46
CA SER A 114 4.07 -9.47 8.62
C SER A 114 3.61 -8.03 8.35
N HIS A 115 4.52 -7.05 8.32
CA HIS A 115 4.19 -5.67 7.94
C HIS A 115 4.21 -5.43 6.42
N LYS A 116 4.75 -6.36 5.63
CA LYS A 116 4.73 -6.26 4.16
C LYS A 116 3.30 -6.33 3.56
N PRO A 117 2.36 -7.15 4.06
CA PRO A 117 0.99 -7.20 3.54
C PRO A 117 0.03 -6.13 4.08
N VAL A 118 0.45 -5.24 4.99
CA VAL A 118 -0.44 -4.24 5.59
C VAL A 118 -0.08 -2.80 5.20
N LYS A 119 -1.05 -1.90 5.32
CA LYS A 119 -0.94 -0.45 5.21
C LYS A 119 -1.42 0.21 6.51
N VAL A 120 -0.93 1.42 6.78
CA VAL A 120 -1.44 2.25 7.87
C VAL A 120 -2.63 3.06 7.36
N VAL A 121 -3.76 2.96 8.05
CA VAL A 121 -4.97 3.74 7.83
C VAL A 121 -5.05 4.82 8.89
N ARG A 122 -5.36 6.05 8.46
CA ARG A 122 -5.62 7.19 9.33
C ARG A 122 -7.08 7.58 9.23
N GLU A 123 -7.78 7.48 10.35
CA GLU A 123 -9.16 7.91 10.49
C GLU A 123 -9.21 9.19 11.30
N ILE A 124 -9.87 10.22 10.76
CA ILE A 124 -10.01 11.54 11.38
C ILE A 124 -11.48 11.74 11.72
N TYR A 125 -11.75 12.09 12.97
CA TYR A 125 -13.10 12.34 13.47
C TYR A 125 -13.10 13.58 14.37
N GLU A 126 -14.29 14.01 14.77
CA GLU A 126 -14.46 15.16 15.64
C GLU A 126 -13.84 14.86 17.02
N GLY A 127 -12.74 15.55 17.34
CA GLY A 127 -12.01 15.39 18.59
C GLY A 127 -10.83 14.41 18.57
N GLY A 128 -10.46 13.81 17.42
CA GLY A 128 -9.31 12.91 17.41
C GLY A 128 -8.87 12.34 16.07
N VAL A 129 -7.80 11.56 16.16
CA VAL A 129 -7.23 10.79 15.04
C VAL A 129 -6.92 9.40 15.59
N ILE A 130 -7.46 8.37 14.94
CA ILE A 130 -7.07 6.98 15.18
C ILE A 130 -6.23 6.53 13.99
N LEU A 131 -5.20 5.75 14.30
CA LEU A 131 -4.38 5.11 13.30
C LEU A 131 -4.42 3.61 13.57
N PHE A 132 -4.62 2.80 12.52
CA PHE A 132 -4.64 1.33 12.63
C PHE A 132 -4.05 0.69 11.39
N ASN A 133 -3.67 -0.58 11.49
CA ASN A 133 -3.22 -1.37 10.35
C ASN A 133 -4.42 -1.97 9.62
N ALA A 134 -4.32 -2.06 8.29
CA ALA A 134 -5.30 -2.72 7.45
C ALA A 134 -4.58 -3.48 6.33
N PRO A 135 -5.21 -4.45 5.67
CA PRO A 135 -4.64 -5.09 4.49
C PRO A 135 -4.30 -4.05 3.41
N ILE A 136 -3.17 -4.26 2.73
CA ILE A 136 -2.68 -3.34 1.71
C ILE A 136 -3.63 -3.29 0.48
N SER A 137 -4.35 -4.39 0.21
CA SER A 137 -5.38 -4.51 -0.83
C SER A 137 -6.46 -5.52 -0.43
N ASP A 138 -7.66 -5.37 -1.01
CA ASP A 138 -8.79 -6.26 -0.82
C ASP A 138 -8.45 -7.71 -1.25
N CYS A 139 -7.69 -7.87 -2.35
CA CYS A 139 -7.25 -9.19 -2.81
C CYS A 139 -6.38 -9.93 -1.77
N LEU A 140 -5.58 -9.20 -0.99
CA LEU A 140 -4.73 -9.80 0.03
C LEU A 140 -5.50 -10.11 1.30
N GLU A 141 -6.49 -9.30 1.64
CA GLU A 141 -7.46 -9.62 2.69
C GLU A 141 -8.18 -10.93 2.38
N GLU A 142 -8.77 -11.04 1.19
CA GLU A 142 -9.44 -12.27 0.72
C GLU A 142 -8.53 -13.50 0.84
N ARG A 143 -7.30 -13.42 0.32
CA ARG A 143 -6.34 -14.53 0.37
C ARG A 143 -5.90 -14.90 1.79
N ALA A 144 -5.75 -13.91 2.67
CA ALA A 144 -5.40 -14.18 4.06
C ALA A 144 -6.54 -14.89 4.78
N LEU A 145 -7.78 -14.44 4.57
CA LEU A 145 -8.98 -15.04 5.16
C LEU A 145 -9.31 -16.42 4.58
N GLU A 146 -9.05 -16.66 3.27
CA GLU A 146 -9.15 -18.00 2.68
C GLU A 146 -8.22 -19.01 3.36
N ARG A 147 -7.01 -18.57 3.74
CA ARG A 147 -6.04 -19.42 4.42
C ARG A 147 -6.33 -19.58 5.91
N PHE A 148 -6.85 -18.54 6.54
CA PHE A 148 -7.16 -18.50 7.97
C PHE A 148 -8.64 -18.17 8.20
N PRO A 149 -9.57 -19.07 7.85
CA PRO A 149 -11.00 -18.79 7.89
C PRO A 149 -11.51 -18.54 9.31
N SER A 150 -10.83 -19.06 10.35
CA SER A 150 -11.12 -18.79 11.76
C SER A 150 -10.70 -17.39 12.22
N ALA A 151 -10.09 -16.57 11.35
CA ALA A 151 -9.74 -15.18 11.64
C ALA A 151 -10.91 -14.19 11.49
N THR A 152 -12.07 -14.66 11.01
CA THR A 152 -13.31 -13.86 10.92
C THR A 152 -14.25 -14.04 12.12
N GLU A 153 -13.95 -14.98 13.03
CA GLU A 153 -14.65 -15.21 14.31
C GLU A 153 -14.08 -14.37 15.45
#